data_AF-A0A7I9VP11-F1
#
_entry.id   AF-A0A7I9VP11-F1
#
_cell.length_a   1.000
_cell.length_b   1.000
_cell.length_c   1.000
_cell.angle_alpha   90.00
_cell.angle_beta   90.00
_cell.angle_gamma   90.00
#
_symmetry.space_group_name_H-M   'P 1'
#
loop_
_entity.id
_entity.type
_entity.pdbx_description
1 polymer ?
#
loop_
_entity_poly.entity_id
_entity_poly.type
_entity_poly.pdbx_seq_one_letter_code
_entity_poly.pdbx_strand_id
1 'polypeptide(L)'
;METRGIDFRTLSLQDAFDLAILIEEEAQRRYLWFTQEVGGRYPGDADDMFRMMAGAEAKHAARLIERRRELFGGAPRRISIDQLDDVEAPDRGAPRVFMGARQAMQVALEAEEKAYDFYDEALKQVRDPDVHELFSELREEEVAHQQMVRERMERLPPGPDVEEDEADEPGTDPGN
;
A
#
# COMPACT_ATOMS: atom_id res chain seq x y z
N MET A 1 1.49 16.90 -1.64
CA MET A 1 1.32 15.76 -2.56
C MET A 1 2.00 16.11 -3.86
N GLU A 2 3.12 15.45 -4.16
CA GLU A 2 3.91 15.77 -5.35
C GLU A 2 3.93 14.55 -6.26
N THR A 3 3.00 14.43 -7.21
CA THR A 3 3.31 13.64 -8.41
C THR A 3 4.22 14.49 -9.27
N ARG A 4 5.42 14.01 -9.57
CA ARG A 4 6.37 14.82 -10.34
C ARG A 4 5.95 14.87 -11.81
N GLY A 5 5.38 16.01 -12.19
CA GLY A 5 5.09 16.33 -13.59
C GLY A 5 3.80 15.70 -14.15
N ILE A 6 2.87 15.25 -13.30
CA ILE A 6 1.55 14.77 -13.74
C ILE A 6 0.54 15.92 -13.64
N ASP A 7 -0.04 16.33 -14.76
CA ASP A 7 -1.14 17.30 -14.78
C ASP A 7 -2.49 16.57 -14.87
N PHE A 8 -3.17 16.44 -13.73
CA PHE A 8 -4.46 15.77 -13.61
C PHE A 8 -5.58 16.42 -14.45
N ARG A 9 -5.44 17.68 -14.85
CA ARG A 9 -6.45 18.37 -15.67
C ARG A 9 -6.45 17.90 -17.12
N THR A 10 -5.32 17.34 -17.58
CA THR A 10 -5.11 16.86 -18.95
C THR A 10 -4.77 15.37 -19.00
N LEU A 11 -4.91 14.66 -17.88
CA LEU A 11 -4.63 13.23 -17.78
C LEU A 11 -5.62 12.47 -18.65
N SER A 12 -5.14 11.64 -19.56
CA SER A 12 -6.01 10.76 -20.34
C SER A 12 -6.39 9.53 -19.52
N LEU A 13 -7.48 8.85 -19.90
CA LEU A 13 -7.88 7.59 -19.27
C LEU A 13 -6.78 6.52 -19.33
N GLN A 14 -6.01 6.44 -20.42
CA GLN A 14 -4.89 5.51 -20.52
C GLN A 14 -3.79 5.84 -19.48
N ASP A 15 -3.46 7.13 -19.33
CA ASP A 15 -2.45 7.56 -18.36
C ASP A 15 -2.93 7.32 -16.92
N ALA A 16 -4.23 7.49 -16.66
CA ALA A 16 -4.86 7.19 -15.37
C ALA A 16 -4.77 5.70 -15.01
N PHE A 17 -5.02 4.80 -15.96
CA PHE A 17 -4.79 3.37 -15.76
C PHE A 17 -3.33 3.04 -15.55
N ASP A 18 -2.43 3.58 -16.39
CA ASP A 18 -1.00 3.34 -16.25
C ASP A 18 -0.51 3.82 -14.87
N LEU A 19 -1.03 4.95 -14.37
CA LEU A 19 -0.75 5.49 -13.04
C LEU A 19 -1.25 4.57 -11.92
N ALA A 20 -2.53 4.19 -11.95
CA ALA A 20 -3.13 3.34 -10.92
C ALA A 20 -2.42 1.97 -10.84
N ILE A 21 -2.12 1.36 -11.99
CA ILE A 21 -1.36 0.10 -12.03
C ILE A 21 0.02 0.25 -11.39
N LEU A 22 0.71 1.37 -11.64
CA LEU A 22 2.03 1.60 -11.06
C LEU A 22 1.99 1.81 -9.55
N ILE A 23 0.95 2.45 -9.02
CA ILE A 23 0.73 2.66 -7.58
C ILE A 23 0.58 1.30 -6.89
N GLU A 24 -0.32 0.46 -7.41
CA GLU A 24 -0.63 -0.88 -6.92
C GLU A 24 0.59 -1.82 -7.00
N GLU A 25 1.30 -1.82 -8.14
CA GLU A 25 2.55 -2.58 -8.31
C GLU A 25 3.64 -2.10 -7.35
N GLU A 26 3.67 -0.81 -7.00
CA GLU A 26 4.62 -0.28 -6.03
C GLU A 26 4.29 -0.71 -4.61
N ALA A 27 3.03 -0.57 -4.18
CA ALA A 27 2.56 -1.01 -2.89
C ALA A 27 2.79 -2.52 -2.70
N GLN A 28 2.40 -3.34 -3.69
CA GLN A 28 2.68 -4.78 -3.71
C GLN A 28 4.18 -5.08 -3.48
N ARG A 29 5.07 -4.46 -4.27
CA ARG A 29 6.52 -4.70 -4.12
C ARG A 29 7.03 -4.25 -2.75
N ARG A 30 6.51 -3.15 -2.21
CA ARG A 30 6.89 -2.63 -0.89
C ARG A 30 6.53 -3.61 0.21
N TYR A 31 5.29 -4.11 0.22
CA TYR A 31 4.86 -5.12 1.18
C TYR A 31 5.66 -6.42 1.05
N LEU A 32 5.93 -6.89 -0.17
CA LEU A 32 6.79 -8.06 -0.40
C LEU A 32 8.24 -7.84 0.08
N TRP A 33 8.76 -6.61 0.01
CA TRP A 33 10.05 -6.31 0.61
C TRP A 33 9.97 -6.34 2.15
N PHE A 34 8.92 -5.77 2.76
CA PHE A 34 8.76 -5.80 4.22
C PHE A 34 8.70 -7.23 4.77
N THR A 35 8.09 -8.17 4.06
CA THR A 35 8.10 -9.60 4.44
C THR A 35 9.51 -10.16 4.63
N GLN A 36 10.48 -9.67 3.84
CA GLN A 36 11.88 -10.09 3.92
C GLN A 36 12.61 -9.43 5.10
N GLU A 37 12.24 -8.19 5.45
CA GLU A 37 12.86 -7.44 6.54
C GLU A 37 12.38 -7.88 7.93
N VAL A 38 11.07 -8.08 8.09
CA VAL A 38 10.51 -8.48 9.40
C VAL A 38 10.67 -9.97 9.69
N GLY A 39 10.66 -10.80 8.63
CA GLY A 39 10.72 -12.25 8.71
C GLY A 39 9.52 -12.91 9.39
N GLY A 40 9.22 -14.14 8.99
CA GLY A 40 8.20 -14.97 9.63
C GLY A 40 8.70 -15.57 10.95
N ARG A 41 8.02 -15.24 12.04
CA ARG A 41 8.28 -15.70 13.42
C ARG A 41 7.18 -16.62 13.94
N TYR A 42 5.91 -16.31 13.65
CA TYR A 42 4.76 -17.12 14.08
C TYR A 42 3.51 -16.83 13.24
N PRO A 43 2.53 -17.76 13.15
CA PRO A 43 1.31 -17.53 12.40
C PRO A 43 0.53 -16.30 12.91
N GLY A 44 0.17 -15.41 12.00
CA GLY A 44 -0.53 -14.17 12.28
C GLY A 44 0.38 -13.02 12.72
N ASP A 45 1.69 -13.11 12.52
CA ASP A 45 2.64 -12.03 12.78
C ASP A 45 2.65 -10.94 11.68
N ALA A 46 3.63 -10.03 11.72
CA ALA A 46 3.81 -8.97 10.74
C ALA A 46 4.05 -9.47 9.30
N ASP A 47 4.74 -10.61 9.10
CA ASP A 47 4.97 -11.18 7.77
C ASP A 47 3.64 -11.57 7.13
N ASP A 48 2.77 -12.25 7.88
CA ASP A 48 1.44 -12.64 7.40
C ASP A 48 0.56 -11.42 7.08
N MET A 49 0.66 -10.33 7.86
CA MET A 49 -0.08 -9.10 7.58
C MET A 49 0.40 -8.45 6.28
N PHE A 50 1.71 -8.32 6.07
CA PHE A 50 2.23 -7.74 4.82
C PHE A 50 2.00 -8.62 3.61
N ARG A 51 2.02 -9.96 3.75
CA ARG A 51 1.63 -10.88 2.67
C ARG A 51 0.16 -10.71 2.28
N MET A 52 -0.71 -10.46 3.25
CA MET A 52 -2.12 -10.20 2.99
C MET A 52 -2.28 -8.96 2.11
N MET A 53 -1.67 -7.84 2.50
CA MET A 53 -1.73 -6.58 1.74
C MET A 53 -1.12 -6.74 0.34
N ALA A 54 0.07 -7.32 0.23
CA ALA A 54 0.67 -7.63 -1.08
C ALA A 54 -0.25 -8.47 -1.98
N GLY A 55 -1.08 -9.35 -1.40
CA GLY A 55 -2.05 -10.15 -2.13
C GLY A 55 -3.32 -9.40 -2.52
N ALA A 56 -3.70 -8.33 -1.81
CA ALA A 56 -4.77 -7.42 -2.19
C ALA A 56 -4.34 -6.60 -3.41
N GLU A 57 -3.18 -5.93 -3.33
CA GLU A 57 -2.69 -5.05 -4.40
C GLU A 57 -2.38 -5.83 -5.68
N ALA A 58 -1.90 -7.07 -5.55
CA ALA A 58 -1.70 -7.95 -6.70
C ALA A 58 -3.00 -8.20 -7.48
N LYS A 59 -4.14 -8.34 -6.80
CA LYS A 59 -5.44 -8.57 -7.44
C LYS A 59 -5.95 -7.29 -8.09
N HIS A 60 -5.75 -6.16 -7.45
CA HIS A 60 -6.12 -4.85 -7.99
C HIS A 60 -5.30 -4.50 -9.22
N ALA A 61 -3.98 -4.60 -9.16
CA ALA A 61 -3.10 -4.45 -10.31
C ALA A 61 -3.54 -5.36 -11.47
N ALA A 62 -3.86 -6.63 -11.20
CA ALA A 62 -4.33 -7.55 -12.23
C ALA A 62 -5.66 -7.09 -12.87
N ARG A 63 -6.64 -6.66 -12.08
CA ARG A 63 -7.93 -6.13 -12.55
C ARG A 63 -7.74 -4.88 -13.42
N LEU A 64 -6.89 -3.95 -12.98
CA LEU A 64 -6.58 -2.73 -13.72
C LEU A 64 -5.83 -3.02 -15.01
N ILE A 65 -4.85 -3.93 -15.00
CA ILE A 65 -4.11 -4.37 -16.20
C ILE A 65 -5.07 -4.98 -17.23
N GLU A 66 -6.02 -5.80 -16.78
CA GLU A 66 -7.03 -6.39 -17.66
C GLU A 66 -7.90 -5.30 -18.32
N ARG A 67 -8.53 -4.43 -17.52
CA ARG A 67 -9.38 -3.34 -18.04
C ARG A 67 -8.61 -2.39 -18.97
N ARG A 68 -7.36 -2.06 -18.61
CA ARG A 68 -6.46 -1.26 -19.45
C ARG A 68 -6.18 -1.93 -20.78
N ARG A 69 -5.95 -3.25 -20.78
CA ARG A 69 -5.71 -4.03 -22.00
C ARG A 69 -6.97 -4.14 -22.86
N GLU A 70 -8.14 -4.25 -22.27
CA GLU A 70 -9.42 -4.27 -23.01
C GLU A 70 -9.66 -2.94 -23.75
N LEU A 71 -9.38 -1.81 -23.09
CA LEU A 71 -9.62 -0.47 -23.64
C LEU A 71 -8.52 0.00 -24.61
N PHE A 72 -7.25 -0.28 -24.29
CA PHE A 72 -6.08 0.28 -24.99
C PHE A 72 -5.14 -0.76 -25.61
N GLY A 73 -5.48 -2.04 -25.52
CA GLY A 73 -4.66 -3.13 -26.05
C GLY A 73 -3.26 -3.16 -25.43
N GLY A 74 -2.27 -3.47 -26.29
CA GLY A 74 -0.86 -3.50 -25.92
C GLY A 74 -0.13 -2.16 -26.05
N ALA A 75 -0.83 -1.03 -26.05
CA ALA A 75 -0.18 0.28 -26.11
C ALA A 75 0.87 0.41 -24.99
N PRO A 76 2.05 1.01 -25.22
CA PRO A 76 3.06 1.16 -24.17
C PRO A 76 2.54 2.06 -23.04
N ARG A 77 3.09 1.89 -21.83
CA ARG A 77 2.83 2.80 -20.71
C ARG A 77 3.41 4.18 -21.01
N ARG A 78 2.71 5.24 -20.62
CA ARG A 78 3.16 6.64 -20.81
C ARG A 78 3.63 7.31 -19.53
N ILE A 79 3.25 6.76 -18.38
CA ILE A 79 3.69 7.19 -17.07
C ILE A 79 4.83 6.28 -16.59
N SER A 80 5.85 6.85 -15.95
CA SER A 80 6.92 6.11 -15.27
C SER A 80 6.70 6.10 -13.76
N ILE A 81 7.23 5.06 -13.10
CA ILE A 81 7.26 4.99 -11.64
C ILE A 81 8.03 6.16 -11.00
N ASP A 82 9.03 6.74 -11.69
CA ASP A 82 9.79 7.88 -11.16
C ASP A 82 8.94 9.16 -10.96
N GLN A 83 7.70 9.15 -11.46
CA GLN A 83 6.72 10.22 -11.32
C GLN A 83 5.79 10.01 -10.11
N LEU A 84 5.86 8.84 -9.47
CA LEU A 84 5.15 8.50 -8.25
C LEU A 84 6.00 8.82 -7.02
N ASP A 85 5.38 9.41 -6.01
CA ASP A 85 5.98 9.63 -4.69
C ASP A 85 5.23 8.75 -3.67
N ASP A 86 5.58 7.46 -3.60
CA ASP A 86 5.09 6.46 -2.63
C ASP A 86 3.60 6.65 -2.28
N VAL A 87 2.69 6.57 -3.27
CA VAL A 87 1.28 6.97 -3.08
C VAL A 87 0.55 6.04 -2.11
N GLU A 88 0.56 4.75 -2.41
CA GLU A 88 -0.04 3.71 -1.56
C GLU A 88 1.04 2.84 -0.92
N ALA A 89 2.28 2.94 -1.41
CA ALA A 89 3.39 2.21 -0.82
C ALA A 89 3.68 2.73 0.60
N PRO A 90 3.75 1.84 1.62
CA PRO A 90 4.15 2.25 2.96
C PRO A 90 5.57 2.84 3.00
N ASP A 91 5.86 3.68 4.00
CA ASP A 91 7.19 4.31 4.17
C ASP A 91 8.30 3.23 4.23
N ARG A 92 9.35 3.40 3.44
CA ARG A 92 10.50 2.49 3.39
C ARG A 92 11.17 2.27 4.75
N GLY A 93 11.10 3.25 5.66
CA GLY A 93 11.65 3.16 7.01
C GLY A 93 10.70 2.55 8.05
N ALA A 94 9.49 2.17 7.67
CA ALA A 94 8.49 1.62 8.58
C ALA A 94 8.84 0.26 9.22
N PRO A 95 9.35 -0.76 8.49
CA PRO A 95 9.54 -2.09 9.06
C PRO A 95 10.63 -2.10 10.14
N ARG A 96 10.42 -2.86 11.22
CA ARG A 96 11.37 -3.07 12.32
C ARG A 96 11.51 -4.55 12.63
N VAL A 97 12.70 -4.98 13.07
CA VAL A 97 13.06 -6.40 13.32
C VAL A 97 12.13 -7.08 14.34
N PHE A 98 11.47 -6.33 15.22
CA PHE A 98 10.51 -6.86 16.20
C PHE A 98 9.05 -6.46 15.97
N MET A 99 8.73 -5.84 14.83
CA MET A 99 7.42 -5.29 14.53
C MET A 99 6.28 -6.29 14.77
N GLY A 100 5.33 -5.97 15.65
CA GLY A 100 4.15 -6.80 15.91
C GLY A 100 3.16 -6.79 14.74
N ALA A 101 2.24 -7.76 14.71
CA ALA A 101 1.17 -7.80 13.71
C ALA A 101 0.29 -6.53 13.76
N ARG A 102 0.04 -5.99 14.95
CA ARG A 102 -0.73 -4.75 15.14
C ARG A 102 0.01 -3.55 14.53
N GLN A 103 1.32 -3.44 14.77
CA GLN A 103 2.15 -2.40 14.19
C GLN A 103 2.21 -2.51 12.65
N ALA A 104 2.33 -3.73 12.10
CA ALA A 104 2.29 -3.95 10.66
C ALA A 104 0.97 -3.51 10.03
N MET A 105 -0.16 -3.81 10.68
CA MET A 105 -1.47 -3.34 10.21
C MET A 105 -1.63 -1.81 10.35
N GLN A 106 -1.03 -1.18 11.37
CA GLN A 106 -1.03 0.27 11.51
C GLN A 106 -0.25 0.93 10.37
N VAL A 107 0.91 0.37 10.01
CA VAL A 107 1.70 0.80 8.84
C VAL A 107 0.91 0.65 7.54
N ALA A 108 0.15 -0.44 7.39
CA ALA A 108 -0.73 -0.61 6.25
C ALA A 108 -1.84 0.45 6.24
N LEU A 109 -2.51 0.67 7.37
CA LEU A 109 -3.59 1.66 7.49
C LEU A 109 -3.16 3.07 7.07
N GLU A 110 -1.99 3.50 7.51
CA GLU A 110 -1.42 4.82 7.15
C GLU A 110 -1.16 4.92 5.64
N ALA A 111 -0.81 3.81 4.99
CA ALA A 111 -0.61 3.74 3.55
C ALA A 111 -1.94 3.84 2.78
N GLU A 112 -2.99 3.14 3.24
CA GLU A 112 -4.35 3.24 2.68
C GLU A 112 -4.95 4.64 2.86
N GLU A 113 -4.73 5.28 4.02
CA GLU A 113 -5.20 6.65 4.29
C GLU A 113 -4.51 7.66 3.35
N LYS A 114 -3.21 7.46 3.07
CA LYS A 114 -2.45 8.27 2.12
C LYS A 114 -2.93 8.06 0.67
N ALA A 115 -3.24 6.83 0.27
CA ALA A 115 -3.80 6.53 -1.06
C ALA A 115 -5.19 7.16 -1.23
N TYR A 116 -6.03 7.08 -0.20
CA TYR A 116 -7.33 7.76 -0.18
C TYR A 116 -7.19 9.28 -0.38
N ASP A 117 -6.34 9.92 0.42
CA ASP A 117 -6.06 11.35 0.32
C ASP A 117 -5.52 11.69 -1.08
N PHE A 118 -4.72 10.79 -1.66
CA PHE A 118 -4.23 10.95 -3.01
C PHE A 118 -5.34 11.06 -4.04
N TYR A 119 -6.24 10.08 -4.06
CA TYR A 119 -7.32 10.07 -5.03
C TYR A 119 -8.33 11.20 -4.76
N ASP A 120 -8.60 11.53 -3.49
CA ASP A 120 -9.49 12.65 -3.14
C ASP A 120 -8.95 14.00 -3.65
N GLU A 121 -7.65 14.25 -3.49
CA GLU A 121 -7.00 15.45 -4.03
C GLU A 121 -6.89 15.46 -5.56
N ALA A 122 -6.64 14.30 -6.18
CA ALA A 122 -6.60 14.18 -7.64
C ALA A 122 -7.97 14.48 -8.27
N LEU A 123 -9.06 13.95 -7.68
CA LEU A 123 -10.43 14.14 -8.15
C LEU A 123 -10.86 15.62 -8.20
N LYS A 124 -10.30 16.48 -7.34
CA LYS A 124 -10.56 17.94 -7.36
C LYS A 124 -10.05 18.62 -8.63
N GLN A 125 -9.11 17.98 -9.34
CA GLN A 125 -8.42 18.55 -10.50
C GLN A 125 -8.84 17.89 -11.82
N VAL A 126 -9.20 16.60 -11.78
CA VAL A 126 -9.60 15.81 -12.96
C VAL A 126 -10.77 16.47 -13.70
N ARG A 127 -10.66 16.53 -15.03
CA ARG A 127 -11.68 17.11 -15.93
C ARG A 127 -12.33 16.07 -16.83
N ASP A 128 -11.61 15.01 -17.14
CA ASP A 128 -12.11 13.89 -17.94
C ASP A 128 -13.09 13.05 -17.08
N PRO A 129 -14.34 12.84 -17.52
CA PRO A 129 -15.34 12.12 -16.74
C PRO A 129 -14.97 10.64 -16.53
N ASP A 130 -14.30 10.00 -17.50
CA ASP A 130 -13.94 8.59 -17.40
C ASP A 130 -12.78 8.41 -16.40
N VAL A 131 -11.84 9.36 -16.37
CA VAL A 131 -10.78 9.41 -15.35
C VAL A 131 -11.38 9.67 -13.97
N HIS A 132 -12.38 10.56 -13.89
CA HIS A 132 -13.05 10.86 -12.64
C HIS A 132 -13.79 9.63 -12.09
N GLU A 133 -14.45 8.87 -12.96
CA GLU A 133 -15.09 7.59 -12.59
C GLU A 133 -14.05 6.61 -12.04
N LEU A 134 -12.98 6.34 -12.78
CA LEU A 134 -11.91 5.42 -12.36
C LEU A 134 -11.30 5.82 -11.01
N PHE A 135 -10.96 7.09 -10.81
CA PHE A 135 -10.35 7.55 -9.55
C PHE A 135 -11.35 7.56 -8.39
N SER A 136 -12.64 7.71 -8.66
CA SER A 136 -13.68 7.58 -7.64
C SER A 136 -13.82 6.13 -7.18
N GLU A 137 -13.80 5.18 -8.12
CA GLU A 137 -13.78 3.74 -7.82
C GLU A 137 -12.57 3.39 -6.95
N LEU A 138 -11.35 3.80 -7.36
CA LEU A 138 -10.12 3.52 -6.61
C LEU A 138 -10.16 4.11 -5.20
N ARG A 139 -10.57 5.38 -5.05
CA ARG A 139 -10.76 5.99 -3.72
C ARG A 139 -11.72 5.20 -2.82
N GLU A 140 -12.79 4.65 -3.38
CA GLU A 140 -13.74 3.82 -2.63
C GLU A 140 -13.15 2.44 -2.26
N GLU A 141 -12.29 1.89 -3.11
CA GLU A 141 -11.51 0.69 -2.80
C GLU A 141 -10.56 0.93 -1.62
N GLU A 142 -9.89 2.09 -1.55
CA GLU A 142 -9.06 2.46 -0.38
C GLU A 142 -9.86 2.50 0.92
N VAL A 143 -11.12 2.99 0.87
CA VAL A 143 -12.00 2.97 2.06
C VAL A 143 -12.31 1.53 2.49
N ALA A 144 -12.51 0.63 1.52
CA ALA A 144 -12.73 -0.79 1.82
C ALA A 144 -11.47 -1.44 2.40
N HIS A 145 -10.28 -1.09 1.93
CA HIS A 145 -9.01 -1.51 2.51
C HIS A 145 -8.83 -1.03 3.94
N GLN A 146 -9.05 0.26 4.21
CA GLN A 146 -9.01 0.80 5.57
C GLN A 146 -9.95 0.05 6.52
N GLN A 147 -11.17 -0.28 6.07
CA GLN A 147 -12.11 -1.07 6.87
C GLN A 147 -11.59 -2.49 7.11
N MET A 148 -11.09 -3.17 6.07
CA MET A 148 -10.48 -4.50 6.19
C MET A 148 -9.33 -4.51 7.19
N VAL A 149 -8.45 -3.50 7.12
CA VAL A 149 -7.30 -3.33 8.01
C VAL A 149 -7.76 -3.12 9.45
N ARG A 150 -8.72 -2.22 9.69
CA ARG A 150 -9.29 -1.97 11.03
C ARG A 150 -9.94 -3.21 11.61
N GLU A 151 -10.76 -3.92 10.83
CA GLU A 151 -11.37 -5.19 11.26
C GLU A 151 -10.31 -6.24 11.61
N ARG A 152 -9.21 -6.29 10.84
CA ARG A 152 -8.11 -7.20 11.15
C ARG A 152 -7.46 -6.84 12.47
N MET A 153 -7.17 -5.56 12.71
CA MET A 153 -6.57 -5.06 13.96
C MET A 153 -7.42 -5.35 15.19
N GLU A 154 -8.75 -5.31 15.06
CA GLU A 154 -9.69 -5.66 16.13
C GLU A 154 -9.68 -7.15 16.47
N ARG A 155 -9.43 -8.01 15.47
CA ARG A 155 -9.39 -9.48 15.64
C ARG A 155 -8.02 -10.01 16.05
N LEU A 156 -6.97 -9.17 16.03
CA LEU A 156 -5.66 -9.58 16.49
C LEU A 156 -5.71 -9.85 18.01
N PRO A 157 -5.17 -10.99 18.48
CA PRO A 157 -5.05 -11.22 19.90
C PRO A 157 -4.17 -10.11 20.52
N PRO A 158 -4.32 -9.81 21.81
CA PRO A 158 -3.27 -9.09 22.54
C PRO A 158 -2.00 -9.96 22.49
N GLY A 159 -1.12 -9.66 21.54
CA GLY A 159 0.18 -10.31 21.39
C GLY A 159 1.26 -9.54 22.15
N PRO A 160 2.46 -10.11 22.33
CA PRO A 160 3.60 -9.35 22.83
C PRO A 160 4.01 -8.41 21.69
N ASP A 161 3.40 -7.23 21.64
CA ASP A 161 4.01 -6.08 20.99
C ASP A 161 5.24 -5.81 21.85
N VAL A 162 6.37 -6.45 21.51
CA VAL A 162 7.65 -6.21 22.20
C VAL A 162 7.96 -4.74 21.95
N GLU A 163 7.71 -3.92 22.97
CA GLU A 163 8.12 -2.53 22.91
C GLU A 163 9.64 -2.51 22.76
N GLU A 164 10.14 -1.54 21.99
CA GLU A 164 11.57 -1.41 21.65
C GLU A 164 12.46 -1.40 22.91
N ASP A 165 11.86 -1.03 24.05
CA ASP A 165 12.40 -0.97 25.40
C ASP A 165 12.80 -2.35 25.99
N GLU A 166 12.24 -3.47 25.51
CA GLU A 166 12.58 -4.83 25.99
C GLU A 166 13.75 -5.47 25.22
N ALA A 167 14.17 -4.89 24.08
CA ALA A 167 15.26 -5.41 23.27
C ALA A 167 16.66 -4.94 23.73
N ASP A 168 16.71 -3.89 24.56
CA ASP A 168 17.94 -3.26 25.06
C ASP A 168 18.25 -3.59 26.52
N GLU A 169 17.53 -4.51 27.18
CA GLU A 169 17.98 -5.02 28.47
C GLU A 169 19.19 -5.96 28.25
N PRO A 170 20.43 -5.57 28.64
CA PRO A 170 21.54 -6.50 28.62
C PRO A 170 21.19 -7.64 29.57
N GLY A 171 21.04 -8.84 29.01
CA GLY A 171 20.74 -10.05 29.75
C GLY A 171 21.63 -10.13 30.99
N THR A 172 20.99 -10.22 32.15
CA THR A 172 21.62 -10.67 33.38
C THR A 172 22.21 -12.05 33.11
N ASP A 173 23.53 -12.10 32.91
CA ASP A 173 24.32 -13.32 32.86
C ASP A 173 24.04 -14.14 34.14
N PRO A 174 23.39 -15.31 34.04
CA PRO A 174 23.20 -16.16 35.20
C PRO A 174 24.47 -16.98 35.40
N GLY A 175 25.41 -16.39 36.14
CA GLY A 175 26.17 -17.08 37.18
C GLY A 175 27.20 -18.14 36.74
N ASN A 176 28.46 -17.80 36.99
CA ASN A 176 29.46 -18.73 37.51
C ASN A 176 28.99 -19.46 38.77
#